data_AF-A0A0D2CD50-F1
#
_entry.id   AF-A0A0D2CD50-F1
#
_cell.length_a   1.000
_cell.length_b   1.000
_cell.length_c   1.000
_cell.angle_alpha   90.00
_cell.angle_beta   90.00
_cell.angle_gamma   90.00
#
_symmetry.space_group_name_H-M   'P 1'
#
loop_
_entity.id
_entity.type
_entity.pdbx_description
1 polymer ?
#
loop_
_entity_poly.entity_id
_entity_poly.type
_entity_poly.pdbx_seq_one_letter_code
_entity_poly.pdbx_strand_id
1 'polypeptide(L)'
;MSKAYREAGARDLIWILDCNVWVGRGVCARMVDRLCGFTRQGHAPTTPYKLVHHLPISVDVDLHADQGDLRVADSLSLGDGPTTPQTARKLSLGNLSRSERLKRSAGGRVEELFLSSSHAKMYVAINTVAVAPCILGKSTMFRRVHLDQLTAQKALEEDRSRRSGALQGHHAENTGFQSTRVGIDYFSHNICEDHLIGDLLWKSPVPAAPDVPRKMRNHGLVYGDLAIQPISSMSLQSYMSRRVRWLRVRKFTVPVATLVEPGTESFLCSLMGAWGLTTFSGTNGWAGNSWGRLWMWWCASILCWMAVDWTVYLLLHSGRTIEASGRDRQVETIPSFARPLSAAVRSRRRFPIWLLAWLGRESLALPIWTWAIWGGTSVTWRDRRFWVGFDMRVHEIRDDKTERRSTDEHAEGRLVEKTNGHTTTMNGKTNANANMNMNMNMNANGTARRRKEPEGK
;
A
#
# COMPACT_ATOMS: atom_id res chain seq x y z
N MET A 1 3.54 -4.63 16.19
CA MET A 1 4.97 -4.71 15.82
C MET A 1 5.89 -4.54 17.05
N SER A 2 5.62 -3.58 17.95
CA SER A 2 6.52 -3.21 19.05
C SER A 2 6.83 -4.29 20.10
N LYS A 3 5.88 -5.16 20.49
CA LYS A 3 6.12 -6.17 21.54
C LYS A 3 7.24 -7.15 21.19
N ALA A 4 7.14 -7.84 20.05
CA ALA A 4 8.14 -8.82 19.60
C ALA A 4 9.52 -8.18 19.41
N TYR A 5 9.58 -6.94 18.93
CA TYR A 5 10.84 -6.21 18.81
C TYR A 5 11.47 -5.92 20.16
N ARG A 6 10.69 -5.51 21.17
CA ARG A 6 11.18 -5.23 22.52
C ARG A 6 11.69 -6.48 23.23
N GLU A 7 11.00 -7.60 23.04
CA GLU A 7 11.33 -8.91 23.64
C GLU A 7 12.52 -9.61 22.98
N ALA A 8 12.87 -9.24 21.75
CA ALA A 8 14.03 -9.81 21.07
C ALA A 8 15.33 -9.60 21.87
N GLY A 9 16.32 -10.47 21.70
CA GLY A 9 17.68 -10.22 22.16
C GLY A 9 18.33 -9.08 21.37
N ALA A 10 19.34 -8.42 21.95
CA ALA A 10 20.10 -7.37 21.25
C ALA A 10 20.77 -7.89 19.95
N ARG A 11 21.08 -9.19 19.91
CA ARG A 11 21.76 -9.87 18.80
C ARG A 11 20.80 -10.56 17.83
N ASP A 12 19.49 -10.47 18.07
CA ASP A 12 18.51 -11.17 17.26
C ASP A 12 18.34 -10.51 15.89
N LEU A 13 17.93 -11.35 14.94
CA LEU A 13 17.50 -10.91 13.62
C LEU A 13 16.01 -10.56 13.69
N ILE A 14 15.67 -9.39 13.19
CA ILE A 14 14.30 -8.91 13.11
C ILE A 14 13.83 -9.13 11.69
N TRP A 15 12.76 -9.91 11.53
CA TRP A 15 12.07 -10.09 10.26
C TRP A 15 10.69 -9.45 10.33
N ILE A 16 10.52 -8.34 9.60
CA ILE A 16 9.23 -7.68 9.43
C ILE A 16 8.55 -8.29 8.21
N LEU A 17 7.39 -8.90 8.44
CA LEU A 17 6.54 -9.51 7.42
C LEU A 17 5.16 -8.86 7.49
N ASP A 18 4.66 -8.37 6.36
CA ASP A 18 3.30 -7.84 6.23
C ASP A 18 2.28 -8.97 6.47
N CYS A 19 1.24 -8.71 7.26
CA CYS A 19 0.25 -9.73 7.65
C CYS A 19 -0.50 -10.34 6.46
N ASN A 20 -0.56 -9.64 5.32
CA ASN A 20 -1.18 -10.12 4.09
C ASN A 20 -0.18 -10.75 3.12
N VAL A 21 1.00 -11.18 3.60
CA VAL A 21 2.02 -11.84 2.78
C VAL A 21 2.18 -13.28 3.20
N TRP A 22 2.22 -14.16 2.20
CA TRP A 22 2.65 -15.54 2.33
C TRP A 22 4.07 -15.70 1.78
N VAL A 23 4.88 -16.50 2.46
CA VAL A 23 6.23 -16.90 2.05
C VAL A 23 6.35 -18.41 2.17
N GLY A 24 7.12 -19.01 1.26
CA GLY A 24 7.29 -20.47 1.22
C GLY A 24 8.14 -21.03 2.36
N ARG A 25 8.12 -22.35 2.48
CA ARG A 25 9.04 -23.08 3.37
C ARG A 25 10.49 -22.83 2.98
N GLY A 26 11.37 -22.79 4.00
CA GLY A 26 12.81 -22.57 3.82
C GLY A 26 13.22 -21.11 3.50
N VAL A 27 12.26 -20.24 3.16
CA VAL A 27 12.52 -18.83 2.81
C VAL A 27 13.21 -18.08 3.95
N CYS A 28 12.76 -18.30 5.20
CA CYS A 28 13.38 -17.68 6.37
C CYS A 28 14.88 -18.04 6.49
N ALA A 29 15.22 -19.33 6.35
CA ALA A 29 16.60 -19.80 6.44
C ALA A 29 17.48 -19.17 5.34
N ARG A 30 16.99 -19.14 4.09
CA ARG A 30 17.71 -18.49 2.98
C ARG A 30 17.86 -16.99 3.16
N MET A 31 16.88 -16.34 3.79
CA MET A 31 16.96 -14.93 4.16
C MET A 31 18.07 -14.69 5.20
N VAL A 32 18.17 -15.56 6.21
CA VAL A 32 19.27 -15.54 7.19
C VAL A 32 20.62 -15.79 6.52
N ASP A 33 20.73 -16.81 5.67
CA ASP A 33 21.96 -17.11 4.92
C ASP A 33 22.41 -15.90 4.11
N ARG A 34 21.47 -15.25 3.42
CA ARG A 34 21.76 -14.05 2.64
C ARG A 34 22.20 -12.89 3.52
N LEU A 35 21.54 -12.64 4.65
CA LEU A 35 21.87 -11.53 5.57
C LEU A 35 23.25 -11.71 6.20
N CYS A 36 23.56 -12.93 6.61
CA CYS A 36 24.79 -13.29 7.31
C CYS A 36 25.95 -13.66 6.39
N GLY A 37 25.69 -13.86 5.10
CA GLY A 37 26.70 -14.24 4.13
C GLY A 37 27.08 -15.72 4.22
N PHE A 38 26.24 -16.55 4.84
CA PHE A 38 26.47 -17.99 4.93
C PHE A 38 26.35 -18.64 3.55
N THR A 39 27.20 -19.63 3.31
CA THR A 39 27.27 -20.38 2.07
C THR A 39 27.31 -21.88 2.38
N ARG A 40 27.06 -22.71 1.36
CA ARG A 40 27.17 -24.17 1.51
C ARG A 40 28.58 -24.54 1.95
N GLN A 41 28.68 -25.60 2.74
CA GLN A 41 29.96 -26.15 3.19
C GLN A 41 30.91 -26.34 1.99
N GLY A 42 32.18 -25.93 2.16
CA GLY A 42 33.20 -25.97 1.12
C GLY A 42 33.27 -24.72 0.22
N HIS A 43 32.34 -23.77 0.33
CA HIS A 43 32.44 -22.47 -0.36
C HIS A 43 32.86 -21.37 0.61
N ALA A 44 33.60 -20.38 0.11
CA ALA A 44 33.96 -19.22 0.92
C ALA A 44 32.70 -18.44 1.35
N PRO A 45 32.65 -17.89 2.57
CA PRO A 45 31.57 -17.01 3.01
C PRO A 45 31.42 -15.82 2.05
N THR A 46 30.18 -15.45 1.77
CA THR A 46 29.90 -14.25 0.97
C THR A 46 29.88 -13.00 1.85
N THR A 47 30.03 -11.82 1.25
CA THR A 47 29.93 -10.58 2.01
C THR A 47 28.50 -10.43 2.57
N PRO A 48 28.34 -10.25 3.90
CA PRO A 48 27.04 -10.08 4.52
C PRO A 48 26.39 -8.74 4.12
N TYR A 49 25.09 -8.63 4.40
CA TYR A 49 24.30 -7.44 4.13
C TYR A 49 23.82 -6.78 5.43
N LYS A 50 23.63 -5.46 5.44
CA LYS A 50 23.00 -4.77 6.58
C LYS A 50 21.51 -5.12 6.68
N LEU A 51 20.88 -5.34 5.53
CA LEU A 51 19.45 -5.61 5.34
C LEU A 51 19.25 -6.59 4.17
N VAL A 52 18.27 -7.46 4.25
CA VAL A 52 17.80 -8.26 3.10
C VAL A 52 16.28 -8.21 2.99
N HIS A 53 15.76 -8.45 1.79
CA HIS A 53 14.32 -8.44 1.51
C HIS A 53 13.96 -9.37 0.35
N HIS A 54 12.67 -9.69 0.24
CA HIS A 54 12.12 -10.47 -0.86
C HIS A 54 11.47 -9.58 -1.91
N LEU A 55 11.44 -10.04 -3.16
CA LEU A 55 10.63 -9.42 -4.21
C LEU A 55 9.15 -9.67 -3.91
N PRO A 56 8.33 -8.63 -3.70
CA PRO A 56 6.90 -8.82 -3.51
C PRO A 56 6.19 -8.97 -4.86
N ILE A 57 5.28 -9.94 -4.92
CA ILE A 57 4.30 -10.10 -5.98
C ILE A 57 2.90 -10.13 -5.35
N SER A 58 1.88 -9.89 -6.16
CA SER A 58 0.51 -10.18 -5.76
C SER A 58 -0.13 -11.21 -6.68
N VAL A 59 -1.15 -11.90 -6.15
CA VAL A 59 -1.96 -12.85 -6.89
C VAL A 59 -3.43 -12.51 -6.60
N ASP A 60 -4.19 -12.14 -7.63
CA ASP A 60 -5.63 -11.91 -7.48
C ASP A 60 -6.33 -13.26 -7.33
N VAL A 61 -6.94 -13.50 -6.18
CA VAL A 61 -7.63 -14.75 -5.87
C VAL A 61 -9.05 -14.62 -6.42
N ASP A 62 -9.32 -15.33 -7.52
CA ASP A 62 -10.66 -15.36 -8.11
C ASP A 62 -11.65 -15.94 -7.08
N LEU A 63 -12.76 -15.24 -6.85
CA LEU A 63 -13.88 -15.68 -5.97
C LEU A 63 -14.52 -17.02 -6.37
N HIS A 64 -14.11 -17.60 -7.50
CA HIS A 64 -14.62 -18.85 -8.04
C HIS A 64 -13.74 -20.08 -7.72
N ALA A 65 -12.48 -19.91 -7.32
CA ALA A 65 -11.59 -21.05 -7.14
C ALA A 65 -11.79 -21.81 -5.81
N ASP A 66 -12.53 -21.23 -4.86
CA ASP A 66 -12.51 -21.65 -3.45
C ASP A 66 -13.88 -22.09 -2.90
N GLN A 67 -14.83 -22.44 -3.77
CA GLN A 67 -16.14 -22.95 -3.34
C GLN A 67 -16.03 -24.31 -2.59
N GLY A 68 -14.84 -24.94 -2.58
CA GLY A 68 -14.53 -26.14 -1.80
C GLY A 68 -13.90 -25.90 -0.42
N ASP A 69 -13.22 -24.78 -0.18
CA ASP A 69 -12.36 -24.56 1.02
C ASP A 69 -12.80 -23.35 1.88
N LEU A 70 -14.03 -22.89 1.68
CA LEU A 70 -14.65 -21.69 2.27
C LEU A 70 -14.88 -21.72 3.80
N ARG A 71 -14.08 -22.47 4.56
CA ARG A 71 -14.10 -22.53 6.03
C ARG A 71 -12.91 -21.86 6.72
N VAL A 72 -11.88 -21.40 5.98
CA VAL A 72 -10.65 -20.86 6.62
C VAL A 72 -10.41 -19.36 6.34
N ALA A 73 -11.07 -18.76 5.34
CA ALA A 73 -10.81 -17.38 4.93
C ALA A 73 -11.57 -16.29 5.72
N ASP A 74 -12.45 -16.66 6.65
CA ASP A 74 -13.37 -15.72 7.34
C ASP A 74 -12.71 -14.88 8.46
N SER A 75 -11.39 -14.98 8.67
CA SER A 75 -10.71 -14.29 9.78
C SER A 75 -9.60 -13.29 9.41
N LEU A 76 -9.34 -13.01 8.12
CA LEU A 76 -8.22 -12.11 7.72
C LEU A 76 -8.59 -10.94 6.79
N SER A 77 -9.87 -10.71 6.50
CA SER A 77 -10.29 -9.57 5.68
C SER A 77 -10.45 -8.28 6.50
N LEU A 78 -9.32 -7.69 6.91
CA LEU A 78 -9.23 -6.26 7.25
C LEU A 78 -8.27 -5.59 6.25
N GLY A 79 -8.77 -5.44 5.02
CA GLY A 79 -8.20 -4.54 4.03
C GLY A 79 -8.86 -3.17 4.15
N ASP A 80 -8.05 -2.13 4.39
CA ASP A 80 -8.48 -0.72 4.46
C ASP A 80 -9.18 -0.25 3.18
N GLY A 81 -10.51 -0.31 3.20
CA GLY A 81 -11.44 0.35 2.31
C GLY A 81 -12.55 1.01 3.15
N PRO A 82 -13.29 2.01 2.61
CA PRO A 82 -14.05 2.93 3.43
C PRO A 82 -15.17 2.24 4.23
N THR A 83 -15.12 2.30 5.56
CA THR A 83 -16.21 1.81 6.42
C THR A 83 -17.33 2.84 6.45
N THR A 84 -18.32 2.65 5.59
CA THR A 84 -19.69 3.09 5.91
C THR A 84 -20.38 1.90 6.58
N PRO A 85 -21.10 2.05 7.71
CA PRO A 85 -21.85 0.95 8.30
C PRO A 85 -23.09 0.69 7.43
N GLN A 86 -22.90 0.02 6.31
CA GLN A 86 -23.97 -0.63 5.60
C GLN A 86 -23.99 -2.07 6.08
N THR A 87 -25.05 -2.39 6.81
CA THR A 87 -25.53 -3.73 7.15
C THR A 87 -24.97 -4.75 6.16
N ALA A 88 -24.02 -5.57 6.61
CA ALA A 88 -23.44 -6.64 5.81
C ALA A 88 -24.52 -7.70 5.53
N ARG A 89 -25.41 -7.43 4.56
CA ARG A 89 -26.24 -8.46 3.96
C ARG A 89 -25.28 -9.46 3.35
N LYS A 90 -25.25 -10.68 3.91
CA LYS A 90 -24.77 -11.90 3.26
C LYS A 90 -25.50 -12.07 1.93
N LEU A 91 -25.06 -11.35 0.89
CA LEU A 91 -25.55 -11.52 -0.46
C LEU A 91 -24.76 -12.66 -1.08
N SER A 92 -25.44 -13.80 -1.23
CA SER A 92 -24.94 -14.94 -1.99
C SER A 92 -24.35 -14.47 -3.32
N LEU A 93 -23.04 -14.67 -3.50
CA LEU A 93 -22.28 -14.29 -4.71
C LEU A 93 -22.80 -14.97 -5.99
N GLY A 94 -23.69 -15.96 -5.87
CA GLY A 94 -24.30 -16.69 -6.99
C GLY A 94 -25.13 -15.80 -7.93
N ASN A 95 -25.70 -14.69 -7.44
CA ASN A 95 -26.68 -13.90 -8.20
C ASN A 95 -26.12 -12.65 -8.89
N LEU A 96 -24.81 -12.37 -8.81
CA LEU A 96 -24.23 -11.18 -9.46
C LEU A 96 -24.14 -11.37 -10.99
N SER A 97 -24.26 -10.28 -11.75
CA SER A 97 -23.99 -10.33 -13.18
C SER A 97 -22.48 -10.54 -13.46
N ARG A 98 -22.13 -11.14 -14.60
CA ARG A 98 -20.71 -11.36 -15.00
C ARG A 98 -19.93 -10.05 -15.09
N SER A 99 -20.59 -8.95 -15.44
CA SER A 99 -20.00 -7.61 -15.52
C SER A 99 -19.73 -7.00 -14.14
N GLU A 100 -20.62 -7.16 -13.17
CA GLU A 100 -20.41 -6.69 -11.80
C GLU A 100 -19.27 -7.45 -11.11
N ARG A 101 -19.18 -8.77 -11.33
CA ARG A 101 -18.04 -9.57 -10.84
C ARG A 101 -16.72 -9.07 -11.43
N LEU A 102 -16.68 -8.80 -12.73
CA LEU A 102 -15.48 -8.28 -13.39
C LEU A 102 -15.10 -6.89 -12.86
N LYS A 103 -16.07 -6.00 -12.64
CA LYS A 103 -15.81 -4.66 -12.08
C LYS A 103 -15.26 -4.73 -10.66
N ARG A 104 -15.71 -5.70 -9.85
CA ARG A 104 -15.24 -5.91 -8.47
C ARG A 104 -13.85 -6.52 -8.36
N SER A 105 -13.36 -7.21 -9.39
CA SER A 105 -12.00 -7.82 -9.38
C SER A 105 -11.02 -7.14 -10.33
N ALA A 106 -11.46 -6.19 -11.15
CA ALA A 106 -10.61 -5.52 -12.15
C ALA A 106 -9.38 -4.86 -11.53
N GLY A 107 -9.52 -4.23 -10.35
CA GLY A 107 -8.39 -3.60 -9.66
C GLY A 107 -7.38 -4.62 -9.15
N GLY A 108 -7.85 -5.78 -8.65
CA GLY A 108 -6.97 -6.87 -8.23
C GLY A 108 -6.09 -7.39 -9.36
N ARG A 109 -6.66 -7.55 -10.57
CA ARG A 109 -5.91 -7.97 -11.76
C ARG A 109 -4.89 -6.93 -12.22
N VAL A 110 -5.25 -5.66 -12.18
CA VAL A 110 -4.34 -4.56 -12.53
C VAL A 110 -3.20 -4.46 -11.52
N GLU A 111 -3.47 -4.64 -10.22
CA GLU A 111 -2.44 -4.69 -9.16
C GLU A 111 -1.54 -5.95 -9.29
N GLU A 112 -2.11 -7.13 -9.59
CA GLU A 112 -1.37 -8.37 -9.90
C GLU A 112 -0.34 -8.13 -10.99
N LEU A 113 -0.77 -7.51 -12.10
CA LEU A 113 0.13 -7.21 -13.20
C LEU A 113 1.14 -6.14 -12.79
N PHE A 114 0.72 -5.04 -12.17
CA PHE A 114 1.63 -3.98 -11.72
C PHE A 114 2.80 -4.54 -10.89
N LEU A 115 2.51 -5.36 -9.87
CA LEU A 115 3.53 -5.98 -9.01
C LEU A 115 4.38 -7.03 -9.73
N SER A 116 3.83 -7.66 -10.78
CA SER A 116 4.48 -8.73 -11.53
C SER A 116 5.10 -8.29 -12.86
N SER A 117 5.15 -6.99 -13.14
CA SER A 117 5.78 -6.43 -14.34
C SER A 117 6.52 -5.12 -14.03
N SER A 118 5.87 -3.95 -14.17
CA SER A 118 6.49 -2.62 -14.03
C SER A 118 7.25 -2.50 -12.71
N HIS A 119 6.61 -2.89 -11.61
CA HIS A 119 7.25 -2.93 -10.30
C HIS A 119 8.42 -3.90 -10.26
N ALA A 120 8.21 -5.19 -10.59
CA ALA A 120 9.25 -6.20 -10.48
C ALA A 120 10.50 -5.88 -11.31
N LYS A 121 10.34 -5.38 -12.54
CA LYS A 121 11.46 -5.00 -13.40
C LYS A 121 12.27 -3.87 -12.80
N MET A 122 11.62 -2.78 -12.39
CA MET A 122 12.32 -1.62 -11.81
C MET A 122 12.94 -1.98 -10.46
N TYR A 123 12.21 -2.76 -9.64
CA TYR A 123 12.68 -3.23 -8.35
C TYR A 123 13.95 -4.04 -8.50
N VAL A 124 13.95 -5.07 -9.35
CA VAL A 124 15.12 -5.92 -9.60
C VAL A 124 16.27 -5.12 -10.22
N ALA A 125 16.00 -4.23 -11.19
CA ALA A 125 17.02 -3.40 -11.82
C ALA A 125 17.73 -2.49 -10.80
N ILE A 126 16.97 -1.71 -10.02
CA ILE A 126 17.52 -0.80 -9.00
C ILE A 126 18.27 -1.58 -7.91
N ASN A 127 17.74 -2.74 -7.50
CA ASN A 127 18.41 -3.63 -6.55
C ASN A 127 19.72 -4.20 -7.09
N THR A 128 19.81 -4.45 -8.41
CA THR A 128 21.01 -4.98 -9.06
C THR A 128 22.10 -3.93 -9.16
N VAL A 129 21.75 -2.71 -9.59
CA VAL A 129 22.71 -1.60 -9.69
C VAL A 129 23.04 -0.98 -8.33
N ALA A 130 22.23 -1.24 -7.31
CA ALA A 130 22.46 -0.83 -5.93
C ALA A 130 22.64 0.69 -5.77
N VAL A 131 21.88 1.49 -6.53
CA VAL A 131 21.96 2.97 -6.51
C VAL A 131 21.03 3.62 -5.48
N ALA A 132 20.00 2.90 -5.03
CA ALA A 132 19.04 3.38 -4.05
C ALA A 132 18.43 2.21 -3.25
N PRO A 133 17.95 2.45 -2.01
CA PRO A 133 17.20 1.47 -1.24
C PRO A 133 15.82 1.25 -1.87
N CYS A 134 15.74 0.35 -2.86
CA CYS A 134 14.47 -0.09 -3.42
C CYS A 134 13.95 -1.26 -2.60
N ILE A 135 13.29 -0.91 -1.48
CA ILE A 135 12.77 -1.84 -0.48
C ILE A 135 11.28 -1.55 -0.29
N LEU A 136 10.46 -2.60 -0.36
CA LEU A 136 9.08 -2.58 0.11
C LEU A 136 8.97 -3.41 1.38
N GLY A 137 8.31 -2.91 2.42
CA GLY A 137 8.14 -3.57 3.71
C GLY A 137 7.20 -4.75 3.73
N LYS A 138 7.11 -5.50 2.63
CA LYS A 138 6.36 -6.74 2.56
C LYS A 138 7.08 -7.86 3.29
N SER A 139 8.40 -7.94 3.15
CA SER A 139 9.23 -8.93 3.83
C SER A 139 10.67 -8.44 3.90
N THR A 140 11.10 -7.98 5.07
CA THR A 140 12.40 -7.32 5.26
C THR A 140 13.07 -7.81 6.54
N MET A 141 14.35 -8.15 6.49
CA MET A 141 15.10 -8.68 7.64
C MET A 141 16.41 -7.91 7.86
N PHE A 142 16.69 -7.58 9.12
CA PHE A 142 17.88 -6.87 9.56
C PHE A 142 18.31 -7.27 10.98
N ARG A 143 19.47 -6.77 11.42
CA ARG A 143 19.96 -6.98 12.79
C ARG A 143 19.42 -5.90 13.70
N ARG A 144 18.83 -6.29 14.84
CA ARG A 144 18.30 -5.35 15.83
C ARG A 144 19.33 -4.33 16.29
N VAL A 145 20.53 -4.80 16.66
CA VAL A 145 21.63 -3.96 17.16
C VAL A 145 21.95 -2.78 16.23
N HIS A 146 21.90 -2.98 14.91
CA HIS A 146 22.16 -1.89 13.95
C HIS A 146 21.07 -0.82 14.01
N LEU A 147 19.80 -1.25 14.02
CA LEU A 147 18.69 -0.31 14.03
C LEU A 147 18.65 0.48 15.35
N ASP A 148 18.82 -0.20 16.48
CA ASP A 148 18.83 0.43 17.80
C ASP A 148 19.96 1.47 17.93
N GLN A 149 21.18 1.15 17.48
CA GLN A 149 22.30 2.10 17.51
C GLN A 149 22.07 3.32 16.61
N LEU A 150 21.62 3.11 15.37
CA LEU A 150 21.41 4.19 14.41
C LEU A 150 20.28 5.12 14.83
N THR A 151 19.19 4.58 15.36
CA THR A 151 18.06 5.37 15.87
C THR A 151 18.40 6.11 17.16
N ALA A 152 19.17 5.50 18.06
CA ALA A 152 19.68 6.20 19.24
C ALA A 152 20.59 7.39 18.86
N GLN A 153 21.49 7.21 17.89
CA GLN A 153 22.33 8.30 17.37
C GLN A 153 21.49 9.44 16.77
N LYS A 154 20.53 9.10 15.90
CA LYS A 154 19.58 10.06 15.32
C LYS A 154 18.80 10.83 16.37
N ALA A 155 18.27 10.14 17.38
CA ALA A 155 17.52 10.76 18.47
C ALA A 155 18.40 11.76 19.26
N LEU A 156 19.66 11.41 19.52
CA LEU A 156 20.62 12.30 20.18
C LEU A 156 20.97 13.53 19.32
N GLU A 157 21.15 13.35 18.02
CA GLU A 157 21.38 14.45 17.07
C GLU A 157 20.21 15.42 17.03
N GLU A 158 18.97 14.92 16.95
CA GLU A 158 17.77 15.74 17.02
C GLU A 158 17.67 16.53 18.33
N ASP A 159 17.99 15.90 19.47
CA ASP A 159 17.97 16.57 20.77
C ASP A 159 19.06 17.63 20.90
N ARG A 160 20.22 17.44 20.26
CA ARG A 160 21.25 18.48 20.14
C ARG A 160 20.78 19.64 19.28
N SER A 161 20.23 19.37 18.09
CA SER A 161 19.71 20.42 17.20
C SER A 161 18.58 21.22 17.85
N ARG A 162 17.68 20.58 18.59
CA ARG A 162 16.65 21.27 19.37
C ARG A 162 17.26 22.15 20.45
N ARG A 163 18.24 21.66 21.21
CA ARG A 163 18.92 22.45 22.25
C ARG A 163 19.71 23.63 21.68
N SER A 164 20.35 23.46 20.53
CA SER A 164 21.06 24.55 19.84
C SER A 164 20.11 25.60 19.26
N GLY A 165 18.88 25.24 18.90
CA GLY A 165 17.83 26.19 18.51
C GLY A 165 17.02 26.78 19.67
N ALA A 166 16.97 26.09 20.82
CA ALA A 166 16.18 26.46 22.00
C ALA A 166 16.99 27.27 23.03
N LEU A 167 17.70 28.31 22.58
CA LEU A 167 18.10 29.43 23.44
C LEU A 167 16.91 30.34 23.82
N GLN A 168 15.67 29.88 23.61
CA GLN A 168 14.46 30.57 24.01
C GLN A 168 13.35 29.58 24.39
N GLY A 169 13.10 29.41 25.70
CA GLY A 169 11.79 29.01 26.23
C GLY A 169 11.56 27.55 26.66
N HIS A 170 11.64 27.34 27.99
CA HIS A 170 10.87 26.45 28.87
C HIS A 170 10.97 24.90 28.84
N HIS A 171 11.31 24.41 30.05
CA HIS A 171 11.02 23.15 30.75
C HIS A 171 10.67 21.89 29.93
N ALA A 172 11.68 21.02 29.78
CA ALA A 172 11.48 19.63 29.43
C ALA A 172 11.14 18.81 30.69
N GLU A 173 9.87 18.41 30.82
CA GLU A 173 9.46 17.33 31.73
C GLU A 173 10.15 16.03 31.31
N ASN A 174 10.84 15.43 32.27
CA ASN A 174 11.75 14.31 32.08
C ASN A 174 11.23 13.14 32.90
N THR A 175 10.43 12.23 32.31
CA THR A 175 10.22 10.86 32.81
C THR A 175 9.52 9.99 31.75
N GLY A 176 10.20 8.95 31.25
CA GLY A 176 9.60 7.87 30.43
C GLY A 176 9.88 7.88 28.90
N PHE A 177 10.40 8.98 28.35
CA PHE A 177 10.41 9.24 26.90
C PHE A 177 11.62 8.69 26.09
N GLN A 178 12.60 8.05 26.74
CA GLN A 178 13.77 7.50 26.03
C GLN A 178 13.48 6.18 25.30
N SER A 179 12.53 5.37 25.79
CA SER A 179 12.20 4.06 25.20
C SER A 179 11.41 4.18 23.88
N THR A 180 10.67 5.27 23.68
CA THR A 180 9.82 5.50 22.49
C THR A 180 10.59 6.04 21.27
N ARG A 181 11.92 6.17 21.35
CA ARG A 181 12.76 6.80 20.31
C ARG A 181 13.87 5.92 19.76
N VAL A 182 13.84 4.62 20.05
CA VAL A 182 14.86 3.65 19.61
C VAL A 182 14.20 2.51 18.85
N GLY A 183 14.93 1.94 17.89
CA GLY A 183 14.50 0.81 17.11
C GLY A 183 13.33 1.15 16.19
N ILE A 184 12.35 0.26 16.10
CA ILE A 184 11.16 0.49 15.26
C ILE A 184 10.24 1.57 15.83
N ASP A 185 10.23 1.81 17.15
CA ASP A 185 9.34 2.79 17.77
C ASP A 185 9.69 4.22 17.32
N TYR A 186 10.96 4.47 16.92
CA TYR A 186 11.40 5.74 16.30
C TYR A 186 10.62 6.09 15.03
N PHE A 187 10.17 5.09 14.26
CA PHE A 187 9.45 5.28 12.98
C PHE A 187 7.93 5.20 13.10
N SER A 188 7.39 5.01 14.31
CA SER A 188 5.97 4.77 14.54
C SER A 188 5.05 5.93 14.11
N HIS A 189 5.61 7.13 13.91
CA HIS A 189 4.90 8.31 13.42
C HIS A 189 4.86 8.43 11.88
N ASN A 190 5.44 7.46 11.16
CA ASN A 190 5.57 7.48 9.72
C ASN A 190 4.69 6.40 9.06
N ILE A 191 4.02 6.74 7.95
CA ILE A 191 3.20 5.78 7.18
C ILE A 191 4.06 4.77 6.38
N CYS A 192 5.33 5.09 6.13
CA CYS A 192 6.30 4.25 5.44
C CYS A 192 7.48 3.89 6.35
N GLU A 193 7.17 3.41 7.56
CA GLU A 193 8.17 2.98 8.54
C GLU A 193 9.20 2.00 7.93
N ASP A 194 8.72 1.07 7.12
CA ASP A 194 9.51 0.06 6.41
C ASP A 194 10.55 0.65 5.47
N HIS A 195 10.11 1.60 4.63
CA HIS A 195 10.97 2.30 3.69
C HIS A 195 12.01 3.14 4.42
N LEU A 196 11.60 3.80 5.50
CA LEU A 196 12.48 4.65 6.32
C LEU A 196 13.53 3.85 7.10
N ILE A 197 13.16 2.68 7.64
CA ILE A 197 14.10 1.75 8.26
C ILE A 197 15.13 1.31 7.22
N GLY A 198 14.66 0.93 6.02
CA GLY A 198 15.53 0.55 4.91
C GLY A 198 16.47 1.67 4.46
N ASP A 199 15.95 2.89 4.35
CA ASP A 199 16.72 4.07 3.97
C ASP A 199 17.78 4.44 5.00
N LEU A 200 17.44 4.38 6.30
CA LEU A 200 18.39 4.60 7.39
C LEU A 200 19.52 3.57 7.36
N LEU A 201 19.18 2.28 7.25
CA LEU A 201 20.18 1.21 7.19
C LEU A 201 21.06 1.29 5.93
N TRP A 202 20.49 1.74 4.81
CA TRP A 202 21.21 1.91 3.56
C TRP A 202 22.22 3.06 3.62
N LYS A 203 21.77 4.25 4.04
CA LYS A 203 22.57 5.49 4.03
C LYS A 203 23.60 5.55 5.16
N SER A 204 23.27 4.98 6.31
CA SER A 204 24.14 5.13 7.49
C SER A 204 25.26 4.09 7.52
N PRO A 205 26.48 4.48 7.92
CA PRO A 205 27.51 3.51 8.29
C PRO A 205 27.07 2.81 9.57
N VAL A 206 27.21 1.49 9.60
CA VAL A 206 26.83 0.71 10.79
C VAL A 206 28.00 0.73 11.77
N PRO A 207 27.78 1.09 13.05
CA PRO A 207 28.83 1.08 14.06
C PRO A 207 29.41 -0.32 14.27
N ALA A 208 30.69 -0.39 14.63
CA ALA A 208 31.31 -1.68 14.96
C ALA A 208 30.64 -2.25 16.23
N ALA A 209 30.10 -3.46 16.12
CA ALA A 209 29.56 -4.21 17.25
C ALA A 209 30.36 -5.52 17.41
N PRO A 210 30.52 -6.03 18.65
CA PRO A 210 31.15 -7.33 18.88
C PRO A 210 30.44 -8.44 18.10
N ASP A 211 31.20 -9.35 17.50
CA ASP A 211 30.71 -10.50 16.73
C ASP A 211 29.87 -10.16 15.49
N VAL A 212 29.92 -8.91 15.04
CA VAL A 212 29.23 -8.44 13.83
C VAL A 212 30.25 -8.14 12.73
N PRO A 213 30.04 -8.60 11.49
CA PRO A 213 30.97 -8.34 10.38
C PRO A 213 31.20 -6.84 10.13
N ARG A 214 32.47 -6.41 10.11
CA ARG A 214 32.83 -5.00 9.90
C ARG A 214 32.49 -4.49 8.49
N LYS A 215 32.60 -5.36 7.48
CA LYS A 215 32.35 -5.01 6.08
C LYS A 215 31.05 -5.67 5.63
N MET A 216 30.05 -4.85 5.35
CA MET A 216 28.75 -5.29 4.84
C MET A 216 28.35 -4.52 3.60
N ARG A 217 27.60 -5.17 2.71
CA ARG A 217 26.87 -4.51 1.64
C ARG A 217 25.58 -3.90 2.19
N ASN A 218 25.07 -2.84 1.56
CA ASN A 218 23.95 -2.07 2.12
C ASN A 218 22.63 -2.88 2.18
N HIS A 219 22.12 -3.41 1.06
CA HIS A 219 21.01 -4.36 1.09
C HIS A 219 21.18 -5.47 0.06
N GLY A 220 20.51 -6.61 0.28
CA GLY A 220 20.49 -7.74 -0.64
C GLY A 220 19.07 -8.22 -0.94
N LEU A 221 18.76 -8.36 -2.23
CA LEU A 221 17.58 -9.11 -2.67
C LEU A 221 17.86 -10.61 -2.55
N VAL A 222 16.94 -11.35 -1.93
CA VAL A 222 16.98 -12.82 -1.88
C VAL A 222 16.39 -13.34 -3.19
N TYR A 223 17.27 -13.71 -4.13
CA TYR A 223 16.85 -14.16 -5.46
C TYR A 223 16.16 -15.54 -5.39
N GLY A 224 15.08 -15.69 -6.14
CA GLY A 224 14.30 -16.93 -6.22
C GLY A 224 13.14 -16.99 -5.24
N ASP A 225 13.29 -16.42 -4.04
CA ASP A 225 12.21 -16.36 -3.05
C ASP A 225 11.33 -15.12 -3.23
N LEU A 226 10.01 -15.33 -3.09
CA LEU A 226 9.00 -14.30 -3.32
C LEU A 226 8.17 -14.08 -2.06
N ALA A 227 7.78 -12.83 -1.83
CA ALA A 227 6.75 -12.45 -0.88
C ALA A 227 5.41 -12.34 -1.63
N ILE A 228 4.51 -13.30 -1.43
CA ILE A 228 3.28 -13.42 -2.22
C ILE A 228 2.10 -12.84 -1.46
N GLN A 229 1.52 -11.76 -1.96
CA GLN A 229 0.31 -11.17 -1.40
C GLN A 229 -0.94 -11.65 -2.14
N PRO A 230 -1.83 -12.46 -1.52
CA PRO A 230 -3.16 -12.67 -2.08
C PRO A 230 -3.97 -11.36 -2.04
N ILE A 231 -4.69 -11.08 -3.13
CA ILE A 231 -5.61 -9.94 -3.22
C ILE A 231 -6.97 -10.49 -3.62
N SER A 232 -8.03 -10.10 -2.93
CA SER A 232 -9.40 -10.49 -3.28
C SER A 232 -10.29 -9.27 -3.39
N SER A 233 -11.26 -9.31 -4.30
CA SER A 233 -12.36 -8.33 -4.38
C SER A 233 -11.95 -6.85 -4.48
N MET A 234 -10.81 -6.57 -5.13
CA MET A 234 -10.32 -5.21 -5.28
C MET A 234 -10.87 -4.53 -6.54
N SER A 235 -11.66 -3.47 -6.34
CA SER A 235 -12.20 -2.65 -7.42
C SER A 235 -11.11 -1.81 -8.08
N LEU A 236 -11.35 -1.37 -9.32
CA LEU A 236 -10.42 -0.49 -10.04
C LEU A 236 -10.24 0.87 -9.34
N GLN A 237 -11.29 1.40 -8.71
CA GLN A 237 -11.20 2.64 -7.94
C GLN A 237 -10.32 2.46 -6.69
N SER A 238 -10.42 1.30 -6.02
CA SER A 238 -9.56 0.95 -4.88
C SER A 238 -8.10 0.86 -5.30
N TYR A 239 -7.82 0.29 -6.48
CA TYR A 239 -6.49 0.28 -7.11
C TYR A 239 -5.96 1.69 -7.34
N MET A 240 -6.71 2.54 -8.04
CA MET A 240 -6.31 3.92 -8.30
C MET A 240 -6.05 4.69 -7.00
N SER A 241 -6.97 4.59 -6.03
CA SER A 241 -6.83 5.25 -4.73
C SER A 241 -5.57 4.80 -3.98
N ARG A 242 -5.27 3.49 -4.02
CA ARG A 242 -4.04 2.92 -3.43
C ARG A 242 -2.80 3.46 -4.11
N ARG A 243 -2.72 3.45 -5.46
CA ARG A 243 -1.56 3.96 -6.20
C ARG A 243 -1.35 5.46 -5.95
N VAL A 244 -2.42 6.25 -5.99
CA VAL A 244 -2.39 7.70 -5.69
C VAL A 244 -1.86 7.96 -4.29
N ARG A 245 -2.37 7.21 -3.29
CA ARG A 245 -1.88 7.29 -1.90
C ARG A 245 -0.38 7.10 -1.82
N TRP A 246 0.15 6.01 -2.37
CA TRP A 246 1.58 5.70 -2.27
C TRP A 246 2.45 6.67 -3.06
N LEU A 247 1.98 7.15 -4.22
CA LEU A 247 2.67 8.19 -4.98
C LEU A 247 2.73 9.52 -4.20
N ARG A 248 1.65 9.90 -3.51
CA ARG A 248 1.62 11.08 -2.64
C ARG A 248 2.59 10.98 -1.47
N VAL A 249 2.84 9.79 -0.96
CA VAL A 249 3.90 9.61 0.04
C VAL A 249 5.27 9.69 -0.61
N ARG A 250 5.48 8.97 -1.72
CA ARG A 250 6.77 8.88 -2.41
C ARG A 250 7.27 10.20 -2.98
N LYS A 251 6.39 11.12 -3.37
CA LYS A 251 6.83 12.46 -3.82
C LYS A 251 7.57 13.25 -2.74
N PHE A 252 7.38 12.89 -1.46
CA PHE A 252 8.14 13.44 -0.35
C PHE A 252 9.30 12.53 0.07
N THR A 253 9.12 11.20 0.04
CA THR A 253 10.16 10.30 0.54
C THR A 253 11.27 9.98 -0.45
N VAL A 254 10.92 9.87 -1.74
CA VAL A 254 11.83 9.62 -2.87
C VAL A 254 11.46 10.53 -4.06
N PRO A 255 11.65 11.86 -3.93
CA PRO A 255 11.09 12.83 -4.88
C PRO A 255 11.58 12.64 -6.31
N VAL A 256 12.88 12.45 -6.50
CA VAL A 256 13.50 12.30 -7.83
C VAL A 256 12.97 11.06 -8.55
N ALA A 257 12.94 9.91 -7.86
CA ALA A 257 12.41 8.67 -8.43
C ALA A 257 10.92 8.81 -8.79
N THR A 258 10.15 9.49 -7.95
CA THR A 258 8.73 9.73 -8.18
C THR A 258 8.50 10.66 -9.38
N LEU A 259 9.33 11.69 -9.55
CA LEU A 259 9.21 12.64 -10.65
C LEU A 259 9.43 11.96 -12.02
N VAL A 260 10.39 11.04 -12.10
CA VAL A 260 10.72 10.34 -13.35
C VAL A 260 9.86 9.09 -13.60
N GLU A 261 9.04 8.65 -12.63
CA GLU A 261 8.20 7.44 -12.72
C GLU A 261 7.39 7.36 -14.04
N PRO A 262 6.73 8.42 -14.55
CA PRO A 262 5.96 8.35 -15.80
C PRO A 262 6.83 8.03 -17.02
N GLY A 263 8.08 8.49 -17.03
CA GLY A 263 9.03 8.23 -18.11
C GLY A 263 9.52 6.77 -18.15
N THR A 264 9.17 5.97 -17.12
CA THR A 264 9.55 4.55 -17.02
C THR A 264 8.40 3.59 -17.38
N GLU A 265 7.21 4.12 -17.64
CA GLU A 265 6.02 3.34 -18.04
C GLU A 265 5.92 3.27 -19.58
N SER A 266 5.46 2.14 -20.11
CA SER A 266 5.70 1.79 -21.51
C SER A 266 5.05 2.75 -22.50
N PHE A 267 3.86 3.29 -22.21
CA PHE A 267 3.12 4.15 -23.15
C PHE A 267 3.81 5.49 -23.38
N LEU A 268 4.10 6.22 -22.30
CA LEU A 268 4.75 7.53 -22.39
C LEU A 268 6.22 7.38 -22.80
N CYS A 269 6.94 6.41 -22.23
CA CYS A 269 8.33 6.14 -22.59
C CYS A 269 8.47 5.81 -24.08
N SER A 270 7.62 4.92 -24.61
CA SER A 270 7.64 4.56 -26.03
C SER A 270 7.27 5.74 -26.91
N LEU A 271 6.37 6.62 -26.46
CA LEU A 271 5.98 7.81 -27.25
C LEU A 271 7.13 8.81 -27.34
N MET A 272 7.79 9.08 -26.21
CA MET A 272 8.99 9.92 -26.17
C MET A 272 10.11 9.34 -27.04
N GLY A 273 10.34 8.02 -26.97
CA GLY A 273 11.34 7.33 -27.77
C GLY A 273 11.03 7.36 -29.27
N ALA A 274 9.80 7.06 -29.65
CA ALA A 274 9.35 7.12 -31.05
C ALA A 274 9.45 8.55 -31.61
N TRP A 275 9.02 9.56 -30.84
CA TRP A 275 9.16 10.96 -31.21
C TRP A 275 10.63 11.37 -31.39
N GLY A 276 11.50 10.95 -30.47
CA GLY A 276 12.94 11.19 -30.56
C GLY A 276 13.53 10.61 -31.85
N LEU A 277 13.22 9.35 -32.16
CA LEU A 277 13.70 8.67 -33.37
C LEU A 277 13.28 9.39 -34.66
N THR A 278 12.01 9.82 -34.75
CA THR A 278 11.48 10.42 -35.98
C THR A 278 11.81 11.90 -36.15
N THR A 279 12.17 12.60 -35.07
CA THR A 279 12.37 14.06 -35.09
C THR A 279 13.84 14.46 -35.04
N PHE A 280 14.69 13.66 -34.37
CA PHE A 280 16.11 13.98 -34.22
C PHE A 280 16.85 13.86 -35.56
N SER A 281 17.64 14.89 -35.91
CA SER A 281 18.34 14.98 -37.20
C SER A 281 19.31 13.84 -37.48
N GLY A 282 19.86 13.20 -36.43
CA GLY A 282 20.74 12.05 -36.57
C GLY A 282 20.03 10.73 -36.84
N THR A 283 18.73 10.61 -36.57
CA THR A 283 17.98 9.35 -36.72
C THR A 283 16.85 9.43 -37.73
N ASN A 284 16.32 10.62 -37.99
CA ASN A 284 15.15 10.81 -38.86
C ASN A 284 15.39 10.33 -40.31
N GLY A 285 16.64 10.32 -40.79
CA GLY A 285 16.99 9.87 -42.14
C GLY A 285 16.68 8.39 -42.38
N TRP A 286 16.89 7.52 -41.38
CA TRP A 286 16.58 6.09 -41.48
C TRP A 286 15.28 5.72 -40.76
N ALA A 287 14.96 6.38 -39.64
CA ALA A 287 13.74 6.12 -38.86
C ALA A 287 12.48 6.67 -39.57
N GLY A 288 12.65 7.67 -40.43
CA GLY A 288 11.60 8.41 -41.11
C GLY A 288 10.98 9.52 -40.25
N ASN A 289 10.46 10.55 -40.90
CA ASN A 289 10.00 11.80 -40.26
C ASN A 289 8.47 11.99 -40.30
N SER A 290 7.71 10.96 -40.66
CA SER A 290 6.25 11.01 -40.77
C SER A 290 5.55 10.48 -39.52
N TRP A 291 4.31 10.93 -39.30
CA TRP A 291 3.45 10.41 -38.23
C TRP A 291 3.24 8.90 -38.31
N GLY A 292 3.17 8.33 -39.52
CA GLY A 292 3.07 6.88 -39.70
C GLY A 292 4.31 6.12 -39.20
N ARG A 293 5.51 6.68 -39.42
CA ARG A 293 6.76 6.13 -38.89
C ARG A 293 6.82 6.23 -37.37
N LEU A 294 6.35 7.33 -36.80
CA LEU A 294 6.26 7.50 -35.35
C LEU A 294 5.39 6.41 -34.73
N TRP A 295 4.17 6.22 -35.23
CA TRP A 295 3.27 5.18 -34.70
C TRP A 295 3.79 3.76 -34.93
N MET A 296 4.52 3.52 -36.03
CA MET A 296 5.19 2.24 -36.27
C MET A 296 6.27 1.96 -35.22
N TRP A 297 7.16 2.92 -34.93
CA TRP A 297 8.17 2.77 -33.87
C TRP A 297 7.56 2.64 -32.48
N TRP A 298 6.50 3.41 -32.21
CA TRP A 298 5.75 3.32 -30.97
C TRP A 298 5.15 1.92 -30.80
N CYS A 299 4.44 1.40 -31.80
CA CYS A 299 3.86 0.06 -31.79
C CYS A 299 4.96 -1.02 -31.61
N ALA A 300 6.08 -0.91 -32.32
CA ALA A 300 7.19 -1.84 -32.17
C ALA A 300 7.76 -1.85 -30.74
N SER A 301 7.95 -0.68 -30.14
CA SER A 301 8.36 -0.54 -28.74
C SER A 301 7.33 -1.15 -27.79
N ILE A 302 6.04 -0.84 -27.96
CA ILE A 302 4.95 -1.39 -27.15
C ILE A 302 4.88 -2.91 -27.21
N LEU A 303 5.06 -3.50 -28.39
CA LEU A 303 5.11 -4.96 -28.55
C LEU A 303 6.31 -5.57 -27.82
N CYS A 304 7.47 -4.90 -27.83
CA CYS A 304 8.64 -5.32 -27.06
C CYS A 304 8.36 -5.26 -25.54
N TRP A 305 7.80 -4.16 -25.04
CA TRP A 305 7.40 -4.02 -23.65
C TRP A 305 6.41 -5.11 -23.21
N MET A 306 5.41 -5.38 -24.04
CA MET A 306 4.42 -6.43 -23.82
C MET A 306 5.07 -7.83 -23.76
N ALA A 307 5.99 -8.14 -24.67
CA ALA A 307 6.69 -9.43 -24.69
C ALA A 307 7.55 -9.63 -23.43
N VAL A 308 8.26 -8.58 -22.99
CA VAL A 308 9.04 -8.60 -21.75
C VAL A 308 8.13 -8.78 -20.54
N ASP A 309 7.06 -7.99 -20.42
CA ASP A 309 6.13 -8.07 -19.30
C ASP A 309 5.43 -9.42 -19.21
N TRP A 310 5.03 -9.97 -20.35
CA TRP A 310 4.44 -11.30 -20.42
C TRP A 310 5.43 -12.36 -19.92
N THR A 311 6.69 -12.28 -20.34
CA THR A 311 7.72 -13.22 -19.91
C THR A 311 8.00 -13.12 -18.41
N VAL A 312 8.15 -11.90 -17.89
CA VAL A 312 8.35 -11.67 -16.44
C VAL A 312 7.16 -12.20 -15.64
N TYR A 313 5.94 -11.92 -16.10
CA TYR A 313 4.72 -12.44 -15.50
C TYR A 313 4.72 -13.97 -15.43
N LEU A 314 5.00 -14.65 -16.56
CA LEU A 314 5.05 -16.12 -16.61
C LEU A 314 6.10 -16.70 -15.65
N LEU A 315 7.28 -16.07 -15.55
CA LEU A 315 8.34 -16.54 -14.67
C LEU A 315 7.96 -16.39 -13.19
N LEU A 316 7.50 -15.21 -12.79
CA LEU A 316 7.13 -14.92 -11.39
C LEU A 316 5.92 -15.75 -10.93
N HIS A 317 4.94 -15.96 -11.80
CA HIS A 317 3.72 -16.71 -11.46
C HIS A 317 3.83 -18.22 -11.63
N SER A 318 4.94 -18.72 -12.20
CA SER A 318 5.16 -20.16 -12.38
C SER A 318 5.19 -20.94 -11.07
N GLY A 319 5.59 -20.29 -9.97
CA GLY A 319 5.78 -20.92 -8.66
C GLY A 319 6.91 -21.96 -8.63
N ARG A 320 7.81 -21.96 -9.62
CA ARG A 320 8.91 -22.94 -9.73
C ARG A 320 9.91 -22.88 -8.57
N THR A 321 9.98 -21.75 -7.87
CA THR A 321 10.90 -21.55 -6.75
C THR A 321 10.28 -21.92 -5.40
N ILE A 322 9.00 -22.27 -5.39
CA ILE A 322 8.29 -22.66 -4.18
C ILE A 322 8.55 -24.14 -3.91
N GLU A 323 9.11 -24.43 -2.74
CA GLU A 323 9.36 -25.80 -2.30
C GLU A 323 8.04 -26.54 -2.11
N ALA A 324 7.88 -27.68 -2.81
CA ALA A 324 6.80 -28.61 -2.54
C ALA A 324 7.04 -29.32 -1.20
N SER A 325 5.98 -29.59 -0.44
CA SER A 325 6.08 -30.33 0.82
C SER A 325 6.85 -31.63 0.61
N GLY A 326 7.95 -31.78 1.35
CA GLY A 326 8.77 -32.99 1.33
C GLY A 326 7.98 -34.21 1.77
N ARG A 327 8.52 -35.41 1.54
CA ARG A 327 7.94 -36.72 1.88
C ARG A 327 7.63 -36.94 3.38
N ASP A 328 7.92 -35.98 4.25
CA ASP A 328 7.68 -36.07 5.69
C ASP A 328 6.29 -35.56 6.08
N ARG A 329 5.62 -36.37 6.91
CA ARG A 329 4.18 -36.42 7.20
C ARG A 329 3.60 -35.26 8.05
N GLN A 330 3.96 -34.01 7.76
CA GLN A 330 3.12 -32.86 8.12
C GLN A 330 2.94 -32.02 6.87
N VAL A 331 1.83 -32.27 6.16
CA VAL A 331 1.48 -31.53 4.95
C VAL A 331 1.10 -30.12 5.36
N GLU A 332 2.08 -29.22 5.42
CA GLU A 332 1.80 -27.80 5.34
C GLU A 332 1.18 -27.58 3.95
N THR A 333 -0.12 -27.33 3.92
CA THR A 333 -0.87 -27.21 2.67
C THR A 333 -0.54 -25.88 2.03
N ILE A 334 0.24 -25.90 0.93
CA ILE A 334 0.52 -24.71 0.14
C ILE A 334 -0.82 -24.10 -0.34
N PRO A 335 -1.09 -22.83 -0.05
CA PRO A 335 -2.33 -22.17 -0.47
C PRO A 335 -2.51 -22.20 -1.99
N SER A 336 -3.75 -22.33 -2.45
CA SER A 336 -4.11 -22.45 -3.88
C SER A 336 -3.49 -21.35 -4.75
N PHE A 337 -3.48 -20.11 -4.26
CA PHE A 337 -2.89 -18.95 -4.95
C PHE A 337 -1.37 -19.02 -5.11
N ALA A 338 -0.67 -19.75 -4.23
CA ALA A 338 0.78 -19.90 -4.24
C ALA A 338 1.24 -21.23 -4.86
N ARG A 339 0.35 -22.20 -5.11
CA ARG A 339 0.75 -23.52 -5.64
C ARG A 339 1.50 -23.41 -6.97
N PRO A 340 2.63 -24.12 -7.15
CA PRO A 340 3.33 -24.18 -8.43
C PRO A 340 2.39 -24.61 -9.57
N LEU A 341 2.58 -24.02 -10.74
CA LEU A 341 1.84 -24.45 -11.93
C LEU A 341 2.32 -25.82 -12.39
N SER A 342 1.38 -26.68 -12.83
CA SER A 342 1.73 -27.95 -13.44
C SER A 342 2.44 -27.74 -14.78
N ALA A 343 3.22 -28.72 -15.25
CA ALA A 343 3.92 -28.64 -16.53
C ALA A 343 2.98 -28.39 -17.73
N ALA A 344 1.70 -28.76 -17.61
CA ALA A 344 0.68 -28.54 -18.63
C ALA A 344 0.12 -27.10 -18.65
N VAL A 345 0.19 -26.38 -17.53
CA VAL A 345 -0.37 -25.03 -17.40
C VAL A 345 0.75 -24.00 -17.42
N ARG A 346 0.88 -23.30 -18.55
CA ARG A 346 1.95 -22.31 -18.74
C ARG A 346 1.74 -21.00 -17.97
N SER A 347 0.50 -20.65 -17.68
CA SER A 347 0.14 -19.35 -17.09
C SER A 347 -1.07 -19.46 -16.16
N ARG A 348 -1.04 -18.73 -15.02
CA ARG A 348 -2.22 -18.56 -14.15
C ARG A 348 -3.36 -17.84 -14.85
N ARG A 349 -3.04 -16.92 -15.76
CA ARG A 349 -4.02 -16.13 -16.51
C ARG A 349 -3.90 -16.38 -18.00
N ARG A 350 -5.05 -16.51 -18.67
CA ARG A 350 -5.08 -16.58 -20.13
C ARG A 350 -4.60 -15.26 -20.71
N PHE A 351 -3.87 -15.32 -21.83
CA PHE A 351 -3.26 -14.15 -22.46
C PHE A 351 -4.24 -12.99 -22.71
N PRO A 352 -5.49 -13.18 -23.20
CA PRO A 352 -6.40 -12.05 -23.41
C PRO A 352 -6.83 -11.35 -22.11
N ILE A 353 -6.96 -12.10 -21.02
CA ILE A 353 -7.31 -11.54 -19.70
C ILE A 353 -6.14 -10.73 -19.17
N TRP A 354 -4.93 -11.27 -19.31
CA TRP A 354 -3.70 -10.59 -18.98
C TRP A 354 -3.54 -9.32 -19.83
N LEU A 355 -3.74 -9.39 -21.14
CA LEU A 355 -3.58 -8.27 -22.07
C LEU A 355 -4.54 -7.12 -21.73
N LEU A 356 -5.80 -7.43 -21.40
CA LEU A 356 -6.77 -6.41 -20.98
C LEU A 356 -6.33 -5.71 -19.68
N ALA A 357 -5.84 -6.46 -18.70
CA ALA A 357 -5.31 -5.89 -17.47
C ALA A 357 -4.01 -5.10 -17.70
N TRP A 358 -3.17 -5.56 -18.62
CA TRP A 358 -1.90 -4.93 -19.00
C TRP A 358 -2.15 -3.56 -19.63
N LEU A 359 -3.10 -3.49 -20.58
CA LEU A 359 -3.57 -2.24 -21.19
C LEU A 359 -4.20 -1.30 -20.17
N GLY A 360 -5.03 -1.84 -19.27
CA GLY A 360 -5.61 -1.06 -18.16
C GLY A 360 -4.54 -0.45 -17.25
N ARG A 361 -3.50 -1.22 -16.89
CA ARG A 361 -2.38 -0.72 -16.08
C ARG A 361 -1.61 0.39 -16.80
N GLU A 362 -1.21 0.19 -18.05
CA GLU A 362 -0.42 1.18 -18.81
C GLU A 362 -1.20 2.49 -19.05
N SER A 363 -2.48 2.37 -19.45
CA SER A 363 -3.33 3.54 -19.69
C SER A 363 -3.61 4.35 -18.42
N LEU A 364 -3.70 3.70 -17.25
CA LEU A 364 -3.94 4.38 -15.98
C LEU A 364 -2.68 4.97 -15.34
N ALA A 365 -1.48 4.54 -15.74
CA ALA A 365 -0.24 4.92 -15.07
C ALA A 365 -0.01 6.44 -15.05
N LEU A 366 -0.06 7.09 -16.22
CA LEU A 366 0.12 8.54 -16.33
C LEU A 366 -1.01 9.34 -15.66
N PRO A 367 -2.32 9.06 -15.87
CA PRO A 367 -3.40 9.73 -15.17
C PRO A 367 -3.30 9.63 -13.64
N ILE A 368 -2.99 8.44 -13.10
CA ILE A 368 -2.79 8.22 -11.67
C ILE A 368 -1.64 9.08 -11.15
N TRP A 369 -0.52 9.10 -11.87
CA TRP A 369 0.64 9.90 -11.48
C TRP A 369 0.33 11.39 -11.47
N THR A 370 -0.27 11.91 -12.55
CA THR A 370 -0.67 13.32 -12.66
C THR A 370 -1.59 13.71 -11.49
N TRP A 371 -2.61 12.89 -11.21
CA TRP A 371 -3.50 13.15 -10.09
C TRP A 371 -2.81 13.08 -8.71
N ALA A 372 -1.81 12.22 -8.53
CA ALA A 372 -1.07 12.12 -7.29
C ALA A 372 -0.12 13.31 -7.05
N ILE A 373 0.52 13.80 -8.09
CA ILE A 373 1.45 14.94 -8.01
C ILE A 373 0.69 16.24 -7.81
N TRP A 374 -0.27 16.56 -8.68
CA TRP A 374 -0.97 17.84 -8.69
C TRP A 374 -2.28 17.87 -7.87
N GLY A 375 -2.90 16.72 -7.58
CA GLY A 375 -4.17 16.63 -6.84
C GLY A 375 -4.06 16.77 -5.32
N GLY A 376 -3.03 17.44 -4.81
CA GLY A 376 -2.81 17.70 -3.38
C GLY A 376 -1.96 16.64 -2.64
N THR A 377 -1.86 16.78 -1.32
CA THR A 377 -0.96 15.98 -0.45
C THR A 377 -1.70 15.17 0.62
N SER A 378 -3.03 15.30 0.69
CA SER A 378 -3.82 14.52 1.65
C SER A 378 -3.93 13.06 1.24
N VAL A 379 -3.86 12.16 2.21
CA VAL A 379 -3.95 10.72 2.07
C VAL A 379 -5.02 10.21 3.01
N THR A 380 -5.95 9.40 2.50
CA THR A 380 -6.89 8.65 3.34
C THR A 380 -6.26 7.31 3.72
N TRP A 381 -6.22 6.98 5.00
CA TRP A 381 -5.71 5.72 5.54
C TRP A 381 -6.55 5.30 6.75
N ARG A 382 -7.04 4.05 6.80
CA ARG A 382 -7.94 3.55 7.87
C ARG A 382 -9.11 4.47 8.21
N ASP A 383 -9.83 4.95 7.19
CA ASP A 383 -10.95 5.91 7.34
C ASP A 383 -10.58 7.28 7.94
N ARG A 384 -9.29 7.54 8.16
CA ARG A 384 -8.78 8.82 8.63
C ARG A 384 -8.06 9.56 7.52
N ARG A 385 -8.12 10.89 7.57
CA ARG A 385 -7.42 11.76 6.63
C ARG A 385 -6.13 12.21 7.25
N PHE A 386 -5.06 12.13 6.47
CA PHE A 386 -3.74 12.55 6.88
C PHE A 386 -3.14 13.50 5.86
N TRP A 387 -2.32 14.43 6.33
CA TRP A 387 -1.42 15.21 5.50
C TRP A 387 0.01 14.69 5.72
N VAL A 388 0.72 14.46 4.62
CA VAL A 388 2.15 14.10 4.65
C VAL A 388 2.95 15.35 4.34
N GLY A 389 3.79 15.75 5.29
CA GLY A 389 4.68 16.89 5.15
C GLY A 389 6.03 16.52 4.55
N PHE A 390 6.85 17.54 4.28
CA PHE A 390 8.27 17.36 3.94
C PHE A 390 9.09 16.74 5.08
N ASP A 391 8.57 16.75 6.30
CA ASP A 391 9.12 16.05 7.46
C ASP A 391 8.93 14.51 7.39
N MET A 392 8.28 14.01 6.33
CA MET A 392 7.92 12.59 6.13
C MET A 392 7.02 12.03 7.25
N ARG A 393 6.50 12.90 8.14
CA ARG A 393 5.59 12.53 9.22
C ARG A 393 4.16 12.73 8.78
N VAL A 394 3.29 12.02 9.48
CA VAL A 394 1.87 11.96 9.18
C VAL A 394 1.14 12.82 10.20
N HIS A 395 0.41 13.83 9.72
CA HIS A 395 -0.42 14.70 10.56
C HIS A 395 -1.89 14.38 10.30
N GLU A 396 -2.62 13.93 11.32
CA GLU A 396 -4.05 13.64 11.19
C GLU A 396 -4.83 14.93 10.96
N ILE A 397 -5.58 14.98 9.86
CA ILE A 397 -6.53 16.05 9.58
C ILE A 397 -7.81 15.67 10.32
N ARG A 398 -8.06 16.33 11.45
CA ARG A 398 -9.36 16.24 12.13
C ARG A 398 -10.41 16.93 11.27
N ASP A 399 -11.46 16.21 10.88
CA ASP A 399 -12.62 16.82 10.24
C ASP A 399 -13.52 17.43 11.34
N ASP A 400 -13.56 18.76 11.45
CA ASP A 400 -14.36 19.53 12.44
C ASP A 400 -15.87 19.21 12.42
N LYS A 401 -16.36 18.47 11.42
CA LYS A 401 -17.76 18.04 11.32
C LYS A 401 -18.11 16.89 12.26
N THR A 402 -17.14 16.09 12.69
CA THR A 402 -17.39 14.95 13.60
C THR A 402 -17.52 15.43 15.05
N GLU A 403 -16.82 16.50 15.43
CA GLU A 403 -17.00 17.12 16.75
C GLU A 403 -18.41 17.66 16.93
N ARG A 404 -18.96 18.40 15.94
CA ARG A 404 -20.34 18.93 16.04
C ARG A 404 -21.39 17.83 16.25
N ARG A 405 -21.25 16.70 15.55
CA ARG A 405 -22.18 15.57 15.69
C ARG A 405 -22.02 14.84 17.02
N SER A 406 -20.80 14.72 17.54
CA SER A 406 -20.55 14.13 18.86
C SER A 406 -20.95 15.05 20.01
N THR A 407 -20.85 16.37 19.86
CA THR A 407 -21.34 17.34 20.84
C THR A 407 -22.85 17.46 20.82
N ASP A 408 -23.50 17.32 19.66
CA ASP A 408 -24.95 17.30 19.56
C ASP A 408 -25.54 16.00 20.17
N GLU A 409 -24.94 14.83 19.92
CA GLU A 409 -25.35 13.57 20.57
C GLU A 409 -25.07 13.55 22.08
N HIS A 410 -23.96 14.16 22.55
CA HIS A 410 -23.72 14.33 23.98
C HIS A 410 -24.62 15.37 24.66
N ALA A 411 -25.08 16.39 23.91
CA ALA A 411 -26.03 17.38 24.40
C ALA A 411 -27.45 16.82 24.48
N GLU A 412 -27.89 16.03 23.50
CA GLU A 412 -29.17 15.31 23.53
C GLU A 412 -29.17 14.20 24.60
N GLY A 413 -28.07 13.48 24.79
CA GLY A 413 -27.92 12.48 25.86
C GLY A 413 -27.92 13.07 27.27
N ARG A 414 -27.40 14.29 27.47
CA ARG A 414 -27.39 14.98 28.77
C ARG A 414 -28.74 15.58 29.17
N LEU A 415 -29.62 15.86 28.22
CA LEU A 415 -30.95 16.41 28.51
C LEU A 415 -31.96 15.34 28.95
N VAL A 416 -31.66 14.06 28.72
CA VAL A 416 -32.55 12.93 29.08
C VAL A 416 -32.19 12.30 30.44
N GLU A 417 -31.01 12.56 31.00
CA GLU A 417 -30.49 11.87 32.20
C GLU A 417 -30.48 12.71 33.49
N LYS A 418 -31.37 13.72 33.60
CA LYS A 418 -31.52 14.51 34.84
C LYS A 418 -32.98 14.81 35.17
N THR A 419 -33.76 13.78 35.47
CA THR A 419 -34.94 13.91 36.35
C THR A 419 -35.39 12.54 36.84
N ASN A 420 -35.14 12.23 38.13
CA ASN A 420 -35.84 11.32 39.05
C ASN A 420 -34.98 11.19 40.32
N GLY A 421 -35.41 11.28 41.58
CA GLY A 421 -36.64 11.65 42.31
C GLY A 421 -36.19 12.35 43.61
N HIS A 422 -36.96 12.72 44.65
CA HIS A 422 -38.25 12.38 45.27
C HIS A 422 -38.60 13.64 46.15
N THR A 423 -39.81 14.02 46.58
CA THR A 423 -40.89 13.30 47.31
C THR A 423 -42.10 14.26 47.49
N THR A 424 -43.34 13.72 47.48
CA THR A 424 -44.60 14.14 48.19
C THR A 424 -45.02 15.63 48.22
N THR A 425 -46.27 16.03 47.97
CA THR A 425 -47.54 15.55 48.57
C THR A 425 -48.77 16.22 47.90
N MET A 426 -49.92 15.54 47.98
CA MET A 426 -51.32 16.04 48.04
C MET A 426 -52.11 16.44 46.76
N ASN A 427 -53.02 15.53 46.41
CA ASN A 427 -54.49 15.69 46.27
C ASN A 427 -55.09 16.89 45.53
N GLY A 428 -55.90 16.59 44.51
CA GLY A 428 -56.91 17.54 44.00
C GLY A 428 -57.62 17.14 42.70
N LYS A 429 -58.44 16.08 42.75
CA LYS A 429 -59.66 15.78 41.98
C LYS A 429 -59.97 16.50 40.64
N THR A 430 -60.44 15.67 39.68
CA THR A 430 -61.55 15.88 38.69
C THR A 430 -61.29 16.89 37.56
N ASN A 431 -61.66 16.72 36.28
CA ASN A 431 -62.68 15.96 35.56
C ASN A 431 -62.24 15.92 34.06
N ALA A 432 -62.33 14.79 33.35
CA ALA A 432 -63.42 14.37 32.47
C ALA A 432 -63.27 14.78 30.98
N ASN A 433 -63.51 13.77 30.12
CA ASN A 433 -63.98 13.83 28.72
C ASN A 433 -63.04 14.41 27.66
N ALA A 434 -63.10 14.04 26.38
CA ALA A 434 -63.65 12.92 25.60
C ALA A 434 -63.33 13.25 24.13
N ASN A 435 -63.33 12.22 23.28
CA ASN A 435 -63.47 12.25 21.81
C ASN A 435 -62.30 12.83 20.97
N MET A 436 -61.69 12.13 20.00
CA MET A 436 -62.13 11.26 18.90
C MET A 436 -62.42 12.01 17.58
N ASN A 437 -61.86 11.44 16.51
CA ASN A 437 -62.10 11.62 15.05
C ASN A 437 -61.41 12.78 14.31
N MET A 438 -60.59 12.46 13.29
CA MET A 438 -60.93 12.27 11.85
C MET A 438 -61.56 13.54 11.25
N ASN A 439 -61.14 14.10 10.10
CA ASN A 439 -61.00 13.44 8.80
C ASN A 439 -60.40 14.42 7.75
N MET A 440 -59.90 13.86 6.65
CA MET A 440 -59.83 14.35 5.25
C MET A 440 -60.22 15.80 4.89
N ASN A 441 -59.47 16.48 4.00
CA ASN A 441 -59.55 16.40 2.51
C ASN A 441 -59.13 17.72 1.82
N MET A 442 -58.54 17.58 0.60
CA MET A 442 -58.60 18.46 -0.59
C MET A 442 -58.21 19.96 -0.49
N ASN A 443 -57.86 20.71 -1.53
CA ASN A 443 -57.20 20.57 -2.85
C ASN A 443 -57.14 22.02 -3.43
N ALA A 444 -56.33 22.24 -4.47
CA ALA A 444 -56.48 23.26 -5.52
C ALA A 444 -55.95 24.73 -5.37
N ASN A 445 -54.89 24.99 -6.16
CA ASN A 445 -54.76 25.93 -7.31
C ASN A 445 -54.79 27.49 -7.22
N GLY A 446 -53.81 28.07 -7.96
CA GLY A 446 -53.88 29.33 -8.74
C GLY A 446 -53.35 30.59 -8.04
N THR A 447 -52.67 31.59 -8.65
CA THR A 447 -52.37 31.97 -10.05
C THR A 447 -51.41 33.19 -10.09
N ALA A 448 -50.34 33.10 -10.90
CA ALA A 448 -49.75 34.03 -11.90
C ALA A 448 -49.95 35.60 -11.92
N ARG A 449 -48.81 36.34 -11.85
CA ARG A 449 -48.11 37.20 -12.88
C ARG A 449 -48.69 38.54 -13.44
N ARG A 450 -47.90 39.66 -13.38
CA ARG A 450 -47.49 40.68 -14.42
C ARG A 450 -46.81 41.90 -13.71
N ARG A 451 -45.94 42.81 -14.24
CA ARG A 451 -45.66 43.40 -15.59
C ARG A 451 -44.29 44.16 -15.57
N LYS A 452 -43.66 44.36 -16.74
CA LYS A 452 -42.50 45.25 -17.08
C LYS A 452 -42.89 46.77 -17.06
N GLU A 453 -42.06 47.83 -17.14
CA GLU A 453 -40.82 48.21 -17.91
C GLU A 453 -40.33 49.64 -17.42
N PRO A 454 -39.52 50.49 -18.13
CA PRO A 454 -38.03 50.64 -18.28
C PRO A 454 -37.41 52.02 -17.85
N GLU A 455 -36.14 52.24 -18.27
CA GLU A 455 -35.29 53.48 -18.35
C GLU A 455 -34.57 53.94 -17.07
N GLY A 456 -33.32 54.43 -17.07
CA GLY A 456 -32.34 54.76 -18.10
C GLY A 456 -31.06 55.38 -17.48
N LYS A 457 -30.05 55.58 -18.35
CA LYS A 457 -28.69 56.14 -18.18
C LYS A 457 -27.58 55.20 -17.73
#